data_AF-A0A5P1ETF3-F1
#
_entry.id   AF-A0A5P1ETF3-F1
#
_cell.length_a   1.000
_cell.length_b   1.000
_cell.length_c   1.000
_cell.angle_alpha   90.00
_cell.angle_beta   90.00
_cell.angle_gamma   90.00
#
_symmetry.space_group_name_H-M   'P 1'
#
loop_
_entity.id
_entity.type
_entity.pdbx_description
1 polymer ?
#
loop_
_entity_poly.entity_id
_entity_poly.type
_entity_poly.pdbx_seq_one_letter_code
_entity_poly.pdbx_strand_id
1 'polypeptide(L)'
;MDSTGIANEADNAANFANRLTNIKENHKFQKNGKEGHREEDPSKGIAHIVTEIKEKHDIKYVYVWHAITGYWGVQSNEHCDCLNSITTNGLGLVNPEKVFNFYDELHSYLASAGIDGVKVDVQNILETLGAGHGGRVKLARKYHQALEASIARNFPDNGIISCMSHNTDGLYMCQTF
;
A
#
# COMPACT_ATOMS: atom_id res chain seq x y z
N MET A 1 -25.28 3.66 22.95
CA MET A 1 -24.06 4.45 22.64
C MET A 1 -23.13 4.22 23.82
N ASP A 2 -22.01 3.54 23.59
CA ASP A 2 -21.04 3.25 24.65
C ASP A 2 -20.30 4.55 25.00
N SER A 3 -20.43 4.99 26.25
CA SER A 3 -19.92 6.27 26.76
C SER A 3 -18.42 6.23 27.11
N THR A 4 -17.70 5.18 26.69
CA THR A 4 -16.28 4.96 27.01
C THR A 4 -15.34 5.07 25.81
N GLY A 5 -15.85 5.32 24.61
CA GLY A 5 -15.03 5.52 23.41
C GLY A 5 -14.32 6.87 23.43
N ILE A 6 -13.07 6.90 23.91
CA ILE A 6 -12.18 8.04 23.70
C ILE A 6 -11.88 8.10 22.20
N ALA A 7 -12.40 9.12 21.51
CA ALA A 7 -12.01 9.42 20.14
C ALA A 7 -10.51 9.77 20.15
N ASN A 8 -9.69 8.94 19.52
CA ASN A 8 -8.29 9.26 19.31
C ASN A 8 -8.22 10.30 18.18
N GLU A 9 -7.84 11.53 18.51
CA GLU A 9 -7.68 12.60 17.53
C GLU A 9 -6.58 12.21 16.53
N ALA A 10 -6.98 12.00 15.28
CA ALA A 10 -6.12 11.54 14.19
C ALA A 10 -5.16 12.62 13.67
N ASP A 11 -4.94 13.70 14.41
CA ASP A 11 -4.11 14.84 13.97
C ASP A 11 -2.63 14.46 13.79
N ASN A 12 -2.16 13.37 14.43
CA ASN A 12 -0.80 12.85 14.25
C ASN A 12 -0.68 11.73 13.20
N ALA A 13 -1.78 11.16 12.70
CA ALA A 13 -1.75 10.09 11.69
C ALA A 13 -1.22 10.58 10.33
N ALA A 14 -1.39 11.87 10.03
CA ALA A 14 -0.88 12.53 8.83
C ALA A 14 0.65 12.62 8.78
N ASN A 15 1.35 12.56 9.92
CA ASN A 15 2.80 12.72 9.97
C ASN A 15 3.58 11.56 9.33
N PHE A 16 2.97 10.38 9.18
CA PHE A 16 3.67 9.22 8.61
C PHE A 16 3.56 9.11 7.09
N ALA A 17 2.46 9.58 6.48
CA ALA A 17 2.39 9.74 5.03
C ALA A 17 3.49 10.68 4.50
N ASN A 18 3.93 11.64 5.33
CA ASN A 18 5.05 12.54 5.05
C ASN A 18 6.44 11.85 5.04
N ARG A 19 6.53 10.55 5.39
CA ARG A 19 7.78 9.78 5.39
C ARG A 19 7.98 8.94 4.13
N LEU A 20 6.96 8.82 3.28
CA LEU A 20 7.15 8.29 1.93
C LEU A 20 7.91 9.35 1.13
N THR A 21 9.22 9.16 1.00
CA THR A 21 10.07 10.10 0.26
C THR A 21 10.01 9.88 -1.25
N ASN A 22 9.64 8.67 -1.68
CA ASN A 22 9.42 8.36 -3.08
C ASN A 22 8.65 7.06 -3.31
N ILE A 23 8.01 6.94 -4.48
CA ILE A 23 7.37 5.71 -4.96
C ILE A 23 8.40 4.69 -5.45
N LYS A 24 9.50 5.14 -6.09
CA LYS A 24 10.55 4.20 -6.49
C LYS A 24 11.37 3.74 -5.30
N GLU A 25 12.01 2.60 -5.45
CA GLU A 25 12.81 1.96 -4.44
C GLU A 25 13.99 2.81 -3.95
N ASN A 26 14.46 2.48 -2.76
CA ASN A 26 15.72 2.99 -2.24
C ASN A 26 16.91 2.19 -2.80
N HIS A 27 18.12 2.71 -2.52
CA HIS A 27 19.38 2.14 -2.97
C HIS A 27 19.56 0.62 -2.68
N LYS A 28 18.90 0.04 -1.66
CA LYS A 28 19.04 -1.39 -1.33
C LYS A 28 18.48 -2.31 -2.42
N PHE A 29 17.55 -1.81 -3.23
CA PHE A 29 16.92 -2.55 -4.32
C PHE A 29 17.40 -2.07 -5.69
N GLN A 30 18.45 -1.24 -5.72
CA GLN A 30 19.09 -0.80 -6.95
C GLN A 30 20.34 -1.62 -7.23
N LYS A 31 20.60 -1.89 -8.51
CA LYS A 31 21.80 -2.58 -8.97
C LYS A 31 23.03 -1.77 -8.57
N ASN A 32 23.89 -2.35 -7.73
CA ASN A 32 25.04 -1.67 -7.13
C ASN A 32 24.68 -0.41 -6.33
N GLY A 33 23.49 -0.37 -5.72
CA GLY A 33 23.02 0.83 -5.02
C GLY A 33 23.91 1.23 -3.86
N LYS A 34 23.99 2.55 -3.62
CA LYS A 34 24.85 3.16 -2.61
C LYS A 34 24.02 4.04 -1.70
N GLU A 35 24.28 3.96 -0.41
CA GLU A 35 23.58 4.80 0.57
C GLU A 35 23.76 6.29 0.24
N GLY A 36 22.68 7.07 0.36
CA GLY A 36 22.67 8.49 0.00
C GLY A 36 22.64 8.80 -1.50
N HIS A 37 22.74 7.81 -2.38
CA HIS A 37 22.63 7.97 -3.83
C HIS A 37 21.47 7.15 -4.38
N ARG A 38 20.73 7.75 -5.31
CA ARG A 38 19.67 7.06 -6.04
C ARG A 38 19.95 7.15 -7.52
N GLU A 39 19.94 6.00 -8.15
CA GLU A 39 19.99 5.87 -9.59
C GLU A 39 18.60 6.09 -10.17
N GLU A 40 18.51 6.89 -11.23
CA GLU A 40 17.22 7.23 -11.86
C GLU A 40 16.89 6.32 -13.05
N ASP A 41 17.90 5.59 -13.56
CA ASP A 41 17.75 4.57 -14.59
C ASP A 41 16.86 3.40 -14.08
N PRO A 42 15.64 3.23 -14.62
CA PRO A 42 14.73 2.17 -14.18
C PRO A 42 15.30 0.77 -14.37
N SER A 43 16.18 0.57 -15.36
CA SER A 43 16.83 -0.72 -15.63
C SER A 43 17.81 -1.15 -14.53
N LYS A 44 18.15 -0.23 -13.63
CA LYS A 44 18.94 -0.49 -12.43
C LYS A 44 18.09 -0.48 -11.15
N GLY A 45 16.79 -0.15 -11.24
CA GLY A 45 15.83 -0.23 -10.14
C GLY A 45 15.24 -1.63 -9.98
N ILE A 46 14.04 -1.75 -9.40
CA ILE A 46 13.39 -3.06 -9.20
C ILE A 46 13.30 -3.90 -10.48
N ALA A 47 13.19 -3.26 -11.65
CA ALA A 47 13.11 -3.95 -12.93
C ALA A 47 14.27 -4.93 -13.16
N HIS A 48 15.48 -4.62 -12.70
CA HIS A 48 16.62 -5.53 -12.85
C HIS A 48 16.42 -6.85 -12.09
N ILE A 49 15.84 -6.77 -10.89
CA ILE A 49 15.57 -7.92 -10.02
C ILE A 49 14.50 -8.80 -10.68
N VAL A 50 13.44 -8.17 -11.19
CA VAL A 50 12.34 -8.86 -11.87
C VAL A 50 12.86 -9.59 -13.10
N THR A 51 13.59 -8.90 -13.98
CA THR A 51 14.18 -9.51 -15.17
C THR A 51 15.09 -10.67 -14.81
N GLU A 52 15.99 -10.49 -13.84
CA GLU A 52 16.93 -11.52 -13.43
C GLU A 52 16.24 -12.78 -12.89
N ILE A 53 15.22 -12.62 -12.04
CA ILE A 53 14.48 -13.75 -11.47
C ILE A 53 13.68 -14.48 -12.53
N LYS A 54 13.01 -13.75 -13.45
CA LYS A 54 12.24 -14.34 -14.54
C LYS A 54 13.15 -15.12 -15.50
N GLU A 55 14.30 -14.55 -15.88
CA GLU A 55 15.24 -15.18 -16.83
C GLU A 55 16.00 -16.37 -16.22
N LYS A 56 16.46 -16.28 -14.97
CA LYS A 56 17.32 -17.31 -14.37
C LYS A 56 16.55 -18.45 -13.72
N HIS A 57 15.31 -18.22 -13.30
CA HIS A 57 14.58 -19.15 -12.45
C HIS A 57 13.22 -19.57 -13.02
N ASP A 58 12.90 -19.21 -14.27
CA ASP A 58 11.63 -19.54 -14.95
C ASP A 58 10.39 -19.12 -14.12
N ILE A 59 10.54 -18.04 -13.35
CA ILE A 59 9.46 -17.49 -12.54
C ILE A 59 8.49 -16.79 -13.48
N LYS A 60 7.26 -17.30 -13.53
CA LYS A 60 6.20 -16.74 -14.38
C LYS A 60 5.61 -15.45 -13.83
N TYR A 61 5.47 -15.34 -12.51
CA TYR A 61 4.78 -14.24 -11.85
C TYR A 61 5.57 -13.69 -10.67
N VAL A 62 5.70 -12.38 -10.60
CA VAL A 62 6.31 -11.64 -9.51
C VAL A 62 5.29 -10.65 -8.95
N TYR A 63 5.02 -10.74 -7.65
CA TYR A 63 4.05 -9.89 -6.96
C TYR A 63 4.75 -9.05 -5.89
N VAL A 64 4.30 -7.82 -5.69
CA VAL A 64 4.80 -6.91 -4.64
C VAL A 64 3.74 -6.75 -3.54
N TRP A 65 4.18 -6.81 -2.29
CA TRP A 65 3.33 -6.56 -1.14
C TRP A 65 3.26 -5.07 -0.81
N HIS A 66 2.06 -4.57 -0.49
CA HIS A 66 1.88 -3.31 0.22
C HIS A 66 0.64 -3.35 1.12
N ALA A 67 0.58 -2.50 2.14
CA ALA A 67 -0.62 -2.33 2.95
C ALA A 67 -1.65 -1.45 2.23
N ILE A 68 -2.94 -1.56 2.54
CA ILE A 68 -3.95 -0.61 2.03
C ILE A 68 -3.69 0.80 2.59
N THR A 69 -3.31 0.85 3.86
CA THR A 69 -2.94 2.03 4.64
C THR A 69 -1.85 1.63 5.62
N GLY A 70 -0.95 2.53 5.99
CA GLY A 70 0.08 2.21 6.99
C GLY A 70 1.42 2.88 6.75
N TYR A 71 2.48 2.18 7.16
CA TYR A 71 3.86 2.66 7.18
C TYR A 71 4.46 2.78 5.78
N TRP A 72 3.98 3.73 4.99
CA TRP A 72 4.57 4.06 3.68
C TRP A 72 5.95 4.76 3.81
N GLY A 73 6.56 4.81 5.00
CA GLY A 73 7.88 5.38 5.27
C GLY A 73 8.71 4.54 6.25
N VAL A 74 9.43 3.53 5.77
CA VAL A 74 10.30 2.67 6.59
C VAL A 74 11.52 3.47 7.10
N GLN A 75 11.80 3.47 8.40
CA GLN A 75 13.08 3.99 8.97
C GLN A 75 14.10 2.89 9.28
N SER A 76 13.65 1.72 9.73
CA SER A 76 14.53 0.59 10.06
C SER A 76 13.77 -0.74 9.98
N ASN A 77 14.50 -1.83 9.71
CA ASN A 77 13.99 -3.21 9.75
C ASN A 77 14.24 -3.80 11.14
N GLU A 78 13.55 -3.31 12.17
CA GLU A 78 13.62 -3.90 13.51
C GLU A 78 12.35 -4.69 13.88
N HIS A 79 12.48 -5.53 14.92
CA HIS A 79 11.50 -6.53 15.33
C HIS A 79 10.11 -5.91 15.53
N CYS A 80 9.13 -6.40 14.79
CA CYS A 80 7.86 -5.72 14.55
C CYS A 80 6.81 -6.10 15.61
N ASP A 81 6.79 -5.37 16.73
CA ASP A 81 5.58 -5.28 17.56
C ASP A 81 4.59 -4.35 16.86
N CYS A 82 3.91 -4.86 15.83
CA CYS A 82 3.05 -4.08 14.95
C CYS A 82 2.03 -3.21 15.71
N LEU A 83 1.46 -3.73 16.80
CA LEU A 83 0.49 -3.02 17.64
C LEU A 83 1.13 -1.85 18.39
N ASN A 84 2.32 -2.06 18.97
CA ASN A 84 3.06 -1.03 19.71
C ASN A 84 3.53 0.08 18.78
N SER A 85 3.93 -0.26 17.56
CA SER A 85 4.28 0.74 16.55
C SER A 85 3.05 1.58 16.18
N ILE A 86 1.88 0.98 15.98
CA ILE A 86 0.65 1.69 15.60
C ILE A 86 0.19 2.63 16.72
N THR A 87 0.21 2.18 17.97
CA THR A 87 -0.17 3.00 19.12
C THR A 87 0.83 4.13 19.38
N THR A 88 2.12 3.89 19.16
CA THR A 88 3.17 4.89 19.42
C THR A 88 3.30 5.90 18.28
N ASN A 89 3.16 5.46 17.03
CA ASN A 89 3.53 6.25 15.85
C ASN A 89 2.34 6.64 14.96
N GLY A 90 1.13 6.14 15.25
CA GLY A 90 -0.04 6.34 14.41
C GLY A 90 0.01 5.56 13.09
N LEU A 91 -1.08 5.62 12.33
CA LEU A 91 -1.22 4.95 11.05
C LEU A 91 -1.32 5.97 9.91
N GLY A 92 -0.45 5.87 8.91
CA GLY A 92 -0.51 6.75 7.74
C GLY A 92 -1.75 6.51 6.89
N LEU A 93 -2.57 7.56 6.73
CA LEU A 93 -3.74 7.57 5.85
C LEU A 93 -3.53 8.57 4.71
N VAL A 94 -3.50 8.09 3.47
CA VAL A 94 -3.52 8.96 2.29
C VAL A 94 -4.86 9.70 2.24
N ASN A 95 -4.87 10.97 1.84
CA ASN A 95 -6.13 11.70 1.72
C ASN A 95 -7.11 10.92 0.79
N PRO A 96 -8.35 10.62 1.22
CA PRO A 96 -9.29 9.82 0.43
C PRO A 96 -9.64 10.40 -0.94
N GLU A 97 -9.43 11.70 -1.19
CA GLU A 97 -9.62 12.30 -2.53
C GLU A 97 -8.40 12.11 -3.45
N LYS A 98 -7.24 11.72 -2.91
CA LYS A 98 -5.99 11.52 -3.65
C LYS A 98 -5.55 10.06 -3.72
N VAL A 99 -6.26 9.16 -3.03
CA VAL A 99 -5.88 7.75 -2.89
C VAL A 99 -5.83 7.01 -4.24
N PHE A 100 -6.69 7.34 -5.19
CA PHE A 100 -6.61 6.77 -6.55
C PHE A 100 -5.30 7.14 -7.22
N ASN A 101 -4.93 8.42 -7.26
CA ASN A 101 -3.67 8.86 -7.88
C ASN A 101 -2.48 8.20 -7.22
N PHE A 102 -2.51 8.07 -5.89
CA PHE A 102 -1.46 7.39 -5.14
C PHE A 102 -1.29 5.92 -5.59
N TYR A 103 -2.36 5.14 -5.63
CA TYR A 103 -2.29 3.76 -6.10
C TYR A 103 -1.96 3.66 -7.58
N ASP A 104 -2.50 4.54 -8.41
CA ASP A 104 -2.24 4.56 -9.86
C ASP A 104 -0.76 4.82 -10.16
N GLU A 105 -0.14 5.80 -9.50
CA GLU A 105 1.29 6.07 -9.65
C GLU A 105 2.16 4.90 -9.16
N LEU A 106 1.81 4.31 -8.01
CA LEU A 106 2.52 3.14 -7.47
C LEU A 106 2.40 1.93 -8.40
N HIS A 107 1.19 1.56 -8.80
CA HIS A 107 0.96 0.38 -9.62
C HIS A 107 1.47 0.55 -11.05
N SER A 108 1.36 1.76 -11.62
CA SER A 108 1.97 2.08 -12.92
C SER A 108 3.48 1.90 -12.88
N TYR A 109 4.14 2.38 -11.81
CA TYR A 109 5.58 2.16 -11.64
C TYR A 109 5.92 0.66 -11.56
N LEU A 110 5.22 -0.10 -10.70
CA LEU A 110 5.46 -1.53 -10.53
C LEU A 110 5.23 -2.31 -11.84
N ALA A 111 4.13 -2.04 -12.54
CA ALA A 111 3.83 -2.65 -13.83
C ALA A 111 4.91 -2.31 -14.87
N SER A 112 5.38 -1.06 -14.91
CA SER A 112 6.49 -0.66 -15.80
C SER A 112 7.81 -1.37 -15.50
N ALA A 113 8.01 -1.81 -14.25
CA ALA A 113 9.16 -2.60 -13.81
C ALA A 113 8.98 -4.11 -14.04
N GLY A 114 7.87 -4.55 -14.65
CA GLY A 114 7.60 -5.95 -14.98
C GLY A 114 6.96 -6.77 -13.86
N ILE A 115 6.47 -6.12 -12.80
CA ILE A 115 5.66 -6.77 -11.75
C ILE A 115 4.29 -7.13 -12.32
N ASP A 116 3.83 -8.35 -12.03
CA ASP A 116 2.59 -8.90 -12.60
C ASP A 116 1.35 -8.61 -11.74
N GLY A 117 1.56 -8.26 -10.47
CA GLY A 117 0.48 -7.90 -9.57
C GLY A 117 0.93 -7.49 -8.18
N VAL A 118 -0.04 -7.23 -7.31
CA VAL A 118 0.22 -6.82 -5.93
C VAL A 118 -0.53 -7.67 -4.91
N LYS A 119 0.07 -7.87 -3.75
CA LYS A 119 -0.62 -8.38 -2.56
C LYS A 119 -0.95 -7.19 -1.67
N VAL A 120 -2.24 -6.94 -1.45
CA VAL A 120 -2.72 -5.80 -0.66
C VAL A 120 -3.22 -6.29 0.70
N ASP A 121 -2.55 -5.83 1.74
CA ASP A 121 -2.73 -6.33 3.11
C ASP A 121 -3.35 -5.29 4.06
N VAL A 122 -3.72 -5.74 5.25
CA VAL A 122 -4.25 -4.89 6.34
C VAL A 122 -5.54 -4.16 5.94
N GLN A 123 -6.36 -4.76 5.07
CA GLN A 123 -7.54 -4.08 4.52
C GLN A 123 -8.62 -3.78 5.58
N ASN A 124 -8.75 -4.65 6.59
CA ASN A 124 -9.67 -4.50 7.70
C ASN A 124 -9.51 -3.21 8.51
N ILE A 125 -8.33 -2.60 8.52
CA ILE A 125 -8.05 -1.41 9.34
C ILE A 125 -8.92 -0.20 8.94
N LEU A 126 -9.44 -0.17 7.72
CA LEU A 126 -10.34 0.90 7.27
C LEU A 126 -11.61 1.02 8.13
N GLU A 127 -12.03 -0.05 8.81
CA GLU A 127 -13.17 -0.01 9.73
C GLU A 127 -12.94 0.93 10.92
N THR A 128 -11.68 1.13 11.32
CA THR A 128 -11.31 1.91 12.52
C THR A 128 -10.99 3.37 12.20
N LEU A 129 -10.81 3.73 10.92
CA LEU A 129 -10.30 5.04 10.49
C LEU A 129 -11.38 6.01 10.00
N GLY A 130 -12.67 5.64 10.14
CA GLY A 130 -13.78 6.39 9.57
C GLY A 130 -14.06 7.77 10.20
N ALA A 131 -13.53 8.06 11.39
CA ALA A 131 -13.71 9.34 12.06
C ALA A 131 -13.09 10.47 11.22
N GLY A 132 -13.78 11.62 11.10
CA GLY A 132 -13.33 12.75 10.26
C GLY A 132 -13.48 12.55 8.74
N HIS A 133 -13.75 11.32 8.27
CA HIS A 133 -13.79 10.97 6.84
C HIS A 133 -15.19 10.60 6.33
N GLY A 134 -16.24 10.97 7.08
CA GLY A 134 -17.64 10.67 6.75
C GLY A 134 -18.08 9.24 7.09
N GLY A 135 -17.37 8.57 8.01
CA GLY A 135 -17.71 7.26 8.54
C GLY A 135 -17.00 6.10 7.82
N ARG A 136 -16.90 4.96 8.51
CA ARG A 136 -16.15 3.78 8.06
C ARG A 136 -16.59 3.28 6.68
N VAL A 137 -17.90 3.22 6.42
CA VAL A 137 -18.47 2.75 5.15
C VAL A 137 -18.04 3.64 3.98
N LYS A 138 -18.11 4.97 4.15
CA LYS A 138 -17.74 5.92 3.09
C LYS A 138 -16.24 5.83 2.79
N LEU A 139 -15.41 5.74 3.84
CA LEU A 139 -13.97 5.64 3.71
C LEU A 139 -13.57 4.33 3.03
N ALA A 140 -14.07 3.19 3.52
CA ALA A 140 -13.77 1.87 2.98
C ALA A 140 -14.15 1.80 1.50
N ARG A 141 -15.36 2.27 1.13
CA ARG A 141 -15.80 2.31 -0.27
C ARG A 141 -14.86 3.11 -1.16
N LYS A 142 -14.41 4.30 -0.72
CA LYS A 142 -13.48 5.12 -1.51
C LYS A 142 -12.15 4.40 -1.75
N TYR A 143 -11.60 3.79 -0.70
CA TYR A 143 -10.33 3.07 -0.77
C TYR A 143 -10.41 1.85 -1.68
N HIS A 144 -11.45 1.02 -1.54
CA HIS A 144 -11.63 -0.16 -2.39
C HIS A 144 -11.88 0.23 -3.86
N GLN A 145 -12.72 1.23 -4.13
CA GLN A 145 -12.95 1.72 -5.49
C GLN A 145 -11.66 2.24 -6.14
N ALA A 146 -10.86 3.01 -5.40
CA ALA A 146 -9.59 3.51 -5.89
C ALA A 146 -8.59 2.38 -6.14
N LEU A 147 -8.55 1.39 -5.26
CA LEU A 147 -7.69 0.22 -5.41
C LEU A 147 -8.08 -0.60 -6.64
N GLU A 148 -9.34 -0.98 -6.77
CA GLU A 148 -9.85 -1.75 -7.91
C GLU A 148 -9.63 -1.02 -9.24
N ALA A 149 -9.91 0.29 -9.29
CA ALA A 149 -9.67 1.09 -10.48
C ALA A 149 -8.19 1.13 -10.89
N SER A 150 -7.29 1.23 -9.91
CA SER A 150 -5.85 1.20 -10.19
C SER A 150 -5.36 -0.18 -10.62
N ILE A 151 -5.86 -1.26 -10.01
CA ILE A 151 -5.56 -2.64 -10.42
C ILE A 151 -6.00 -2.87 -11.87
N ALA A 152 -7.26 -2.58 -12.18
CA ALA A 152 -7.82 -2.79 -13.51
C ALA A 152 -7.08 -2.01 -14.60
N ARG A 153 -6.50 -0.86 -14.26
CA ARG A 153 -5.74 -0.03 -15.19
C ARG A 153 -4.32 -0.54 -15.44
N ASN A 154 -3.65 -1.08 -14.43
CA ASN A 154 -2.22 -1.34 -14.47
C ASN A 154 -1.86 -2.84 -14.58
N PHE A 155 -2.76 -3.75 -14.17
CA PHE A 155 -2.53 -5.20 -14.19
C PHE A 155 -3.61 -5.90 -15.03
N PRO A 156 -3.33 -6.27 -16.29
CA PRO A 156 -4.33 -6.75 -17.25
C PRO A 156 -5.02 -8.06 -16.82
N ASP A 157 -4.34 -8.90 -16.06
CA ASP A 157 -4.88 -10.17 -15.54
C ASP A 157 -5.58 -10.02 -14.19
N ASN A 158 -5.96 -8.79 -13.81
CA ASN A 158 -6.49 -8.45 -12.49
C ASN A 158 -5.56 -8.95 -11.36
N GLY A 159 -4.26 -8.64 -11.51
CA GLY A 159 -3.18 -9.11 -10.66
C GLY A 159 -3.24 -8.56 -9.23
N ILE A 160 -4.17 -9.06 -8.41
CA ILE A 160 -4.30 -8.70 -7.00
C ILE A 160 -4.51 -9.93 -6.12
N ILE A 161 -3.82 -9.96 -4.99
CA ILE A 161 -4.08 -10.88 -3.87
C ILE A 161 -4.59 -10.03 -2.70
N SER A 162 -5.88 -10.13 -2.39
CA SER A 162 -6.47 -9.46 -1.23
C SER A 162 -6.19 -10.22 0.07
N CYS A 163 -5.64 -9.51 1.06
CA CYS A 163 -5.28 -10.04 2.37
C CYS A 163 -5.88 -9.18 3.49
N MET A 164 -6.28 -9.83 4.60
CA MET A 164 -7.02 -9.20 5.71
C MET A 164 -8.27 -8.40 5.26
N SER A 165 -8.92 -8.84 4.18
CA SER A 165 -10.07 -8.16 3.55
C SER A 165 -11.44 -8.67 4.01
N HIS A 166 -11.48 -9.67 4.90
CA HIS A 166 -12.72 -10.24 5.43
C HIS A 166 -13.30 -9.39 6.57
N ASN A 167 -13.49 -8.10 6.29
CA ASN A 167 -14.13 -7.18 7.21
C ASN A 167 -15.62 -7.04 6.85
N THR A 168 -16.41 -6.54 7.79
CA THR A 168 -17.87 -6.48 7.66
C THR A 168 -18.25 -5.57 6.49
N ASP A 169 -17.53 -4.45 6.33
CA ASP A 169 -17.75 -3.52 5.24
C ASP A 169 -17.43 -4.15 3.87
N GLY A 170 -16.34 -4.92 3.75
CA GLY A 170 -15.97 -5.64 2.54
C GLY A 170 -17.01 -6.68 2.15
N LEU A 171 -17.49 -7.47 3.10
CA LEU A 171 -18.56 -8.46 2.87
C LEU A 171 -19.86 -7.82 2.35
N TYR A 172 -20.29 -6.69 2.93
CA TYR A 172 -21.49 -5.98 2.45
C TYR A 172 -21.28 -5.24 1.13
N MET A 173 -20.03 -4.93 0.76
CA MET A 173 -19.67 -4.28 -0.50
C MET A 173 -19.40 -5.26 -1.63
N CYS A 174 -19.20 -6.56 -1.35
CA CYS A 174 -19.17 -7.62 -2.35
C CYS A 174 -20.57 -7.81 -2.98
N GLN A 175 -20.97 -6.88 -3.85
CA GLN A 175 -22.07 -7.13 -4.78
C GLN A 175 -21.55 -7.98 -5.92
N THR A 176 -22.09 -9.20 -6.02
CA THR A 176 -21.97 -10.05 -7.20
C THR A 176 -22.51 -9.29 -8.42
N PHE A 177 -21.63 -9.02 -9.39
CA PHE A 177 -22.04 -8.81 -10.78
C PHE A 177 -22.11 -10.16 -11.48
#